data_AF-A0A9E2QFX1-F1
#
_entry.id   AF-A0A9E2QFX1-F1
#
_cell.length_a   1.000
_cell.length_b   1.000
_cell.length_c   1.000
_cell.angle_alpha   90.00
_cell.angle_beta   90.00
_cell.angle_gamma   90.00
#
_symmetry.space_group_name_H-M   'P 1'
#
loop_
_entity.id
_entity.type
_entity.pdbx_description
1 polymer ?
#
loop_
_entity_poly.entity_id
_entity_poly.type
_entity_poly.pdbx_seq_one_letter_code
_entity_poly.pdbx_strand_id
1 'polypeptide(L)' 'PPLLTMPDSIVFSSYVDGIIIVVEAGKASRNQIREAIELLDGKNILGLVMNKGKEVERSYYY' A
#
# COMPACT_ATOMS: atom_id res chain seq x y z
N PRO A 1 3.75 10.01 3.72
CA PRO A 1 5.12 9.55 4.08
C PRO A 1 5.17 8.01 4.15
N PRO A 2 6.34 7.35 4.00
CA PRO A 2 6.45 5.88 4.04
C PRO A 2 6.12 5.32 5.44
N LEU A 3 5.17 4.38 5.51
CA LEU A 3 4.71 3.76 6.76
C LEU A 3 5.84 3.12 7.58
N LEU A 4 6.83 2.56 6.90
CA LEU A 4 7.96 1.83 7.49
C LEU A 4 9.03 2.72 8.14
N THR A 5 8.96 4.04 7.94
CA THR A 5 10.07 4.93 8.32
C THR A 5 9.65 6.06 9.26
N MET A 6 8.35 6.24 9.53
CA MET A 6 7.88 7.38 10.32
C MET A 6 6.63 7.05 11.16
N PRO A 7 6.71 7.19 12.50
CA PRO A 7 5.58 6.96 13.42
C PRO A 7 4.35 7.85 13.17
N ASP A 8 4.53 8.99 12.51
CA ASP A 8 3.48 10.00 12.32
C ASP A 8 2.27 9.46 11.54
N SER A 9 2.49 8.55 10.58
CA SER A 9 1.41 7.90 9.83
C SER A 9 0.44 7.12 10.72
N ILE A 10 0.93 6.55 11.83
CA ILE A 10 0.09 5.84 12.82
C ILE A 10 -0.71 6.83 13.65
N VAL A 11 -0.12 7.98 14.03
CA VAL A 11 -0.83 9.03 14.77
C VAL A 11 -1.96 9.63 13.93
N PHE A 12 -1.72 9.89 12.64
CA PHE A 12 -2.75 10.36 11.72
C PHE A 12 -3.85 9.32 11.44
N SER A 13 -3.54 8.02 11.52
CA SER A 13 -4.53 6.95 11.33
C SER A 13 -5.70 6.98 12.32
N SER A 14 -5.55 7.65 13.46
CA SER A 14 -6.62 7.82 14.45
C SER A 14 -7.54 9.01 14.15
N TYR A 15 -7.19 9.86 13.18
CA TYR A 15 -7.98 11.05 12.78
C TYR A 15 -8.66 10.89 11.42
N VAL A 16 -8.51 9.75 10.75
CA VAL A 16 -9.02 9.51 9.40
C VAL A 16 -9.94 8.29 9.39
N ASP A 17 -11.05 8.38 8.66
CA ASP A 17 -12.04 7.31 8.55
C ASP A 17 -11.56 6.13 7.70
N GLY A 18 -10.45 6.28 6.96
CA GLY A 18 -9.94 5.24 6.08
C GLY A 18 -8.51 5.44 5.62
N ILE A 19 -7.81 4.35 5.35
CA ILE A 19 -6.40 4.31 4.96
C ILE A 19 -6.27 3.63 3.59
N ILE A 20 -5.48 4.22 2.67
CA ILE A 20 -5.09 3.61 1.39
C ILE A 20 -3.59 3.34 1.42
N ILE A 21 -3.19 2.10 1.13
CA ILE A 21 -1.78 1.69 1.10
C ILE A 21 -1.27 1.76 -0.35
N VAL A 22 -0.23 2.55 -0.60
CA VAL A 22 0.42 2.63 -1.92
C VAL A 22 1.68 1.76 -1.93
N VAL A 23 1.72 0.78 -2.83
CA VAL A 23 2.82 -0.19 -2.95
C VAL A 23 3.50 -0.03 -4.30
N GLU A 24 4.81 0.17 -4.33
CA GLU A 24 5.56 0.16 -5.59
C GLU A 24 5.72 -1.28 -6.12
N ALA A 25 5.18 -1.52 -7.32
CA ALA A 25 5.20 -2.81 -7.98
C ALA A 25 6.64 -3.30 -8.22
N GLY A 26 6.90 -4.56 -7.89
CA GLY A 26 8.21 -5.18 -8.09
C GLY A 26 9.30 -4.76 -7.09
N LYS A 27 9.05 -3.81 -6.18
CA LYS A 27 10.00 -3.43 -5.12
C LYS A 27 9.63 -3.92 -3.73
N ALA A 28 8.34 -3.93 -3.39
CA ALA A 28 7.88 -4.42 -2.09
C ALA A 28 7.64 -5.92 -2.14
N SER A 29 8.24 -6.66 -1.22
CA SER A 29 7.97 -8.09 -1.04
C SER A 29 6.59 -8.30 -0.39
N ARG A 30 5.99 -9.48 -0.62
CA ARG A 30 4.71 -9.84 0.01
C ARG A 30 4.76 -9.81 1.54
N ASN A 31 5.92 -10.13 2.13
CA ASN A 31 6.08 -10.10 3.59
C ASN A 31 6.07 -8.67 4.13
N GLN A 32 6.73 -7.72 3.47
CA GLN A 32 6.71 -6.31 3.87
C GLN A 32 5.30 -5.70 3.78
N ILE A 33 4.52 -6.09 2.76
CA ILE A 33 3.13 -5.65 2.63
C ILE A 33 2.29 -6.23 3.77
N ARG A 34 2.49 -7.51 4.10
CA ARG A 34 1.79 -8.17 5.22
C ARG A 34 2.11 -7.50 6.55
N GLU A 35 3.37 -7.27 6.85
CA GLU A 35 3.81 -6.58 8.08
C GLU A 35 3.22 -5.16 8.16
N ALA A 36 3.17 -4.42 7.05
CA ALA A 36 2.54 -3.11 7.02
C ALA A 36 1.03 -3.15 7.28
N ILE A 37 0.34 -4.20 6.84
CA ILE A 37 -1.10 -4.41 7.13
C ILE A 37 -1.28 -4.79 8.61
N GLU A 38 -0.43 -5.66 9.15
CA GLU A 38 -0.45 -6.05 10.57
C GLU A 38 -0.17 -4.87 11.51
N LEU A 39 0.74 -3.96 11.14
CA LEU A 39 0.99 -2.72 11.88
C LEU A 39 -0.23 -1.77 11.89
N LEU A 40 -1.14 -1.92 10.94
CA LEU A 40 -2.38 -1.15 10.81
C LEU A 40 -3.59 -1.95 11.27
N ASP A 41 -3.40 -3.08 11.97
CA ASP A 41 -4.47 -3.93 12.46
C ASP A 41 -5.42 -3.14 13.38
N GLY A 42 -6.73 -3.33 13.17
CA GLY A 42 -7.78 -2.53 13.82
C GLY A 42 -8.06 -1.14 13.20
N LYS A 43 -7.39 -0.75 12.11
CA LYS A 43 -7.70 0.46 11.33
C LYS A 43 -8.50 0.15 10.06
N ASN A 44 -9.36 1.08 9.63
CA ASN A 44 -10.18 0.89 8.43
C ASN A 44 -9.33 1.05 7.15
N ILE A 45 -8.83 -0.07 6.61
CA ILE A 45 -8.08 -0.08 5.35
C ILE A 45 -9.08 -0.14 4.20
N LEU A 46 -9.14 0.92 3.39
CA LEU A 46 -10.02 0.99 2.21
C LEU A 46 -9.50 0.13 1.05
N GLY A 47 -8.19 -0.09 0.98
CA GLY A 47 -7.56 -0.94 -0.01
C GLY A 47 -6.09 -0.64 -0.26
N LEU A 48 -5.51 -1.31 -1.26
CA LEU A 48 -4.15 -1.03 -1.74
C LEU A 48 -4.13 -0.59 -3.21
N VAL A 49 -3.19 0.29 -3.53
CA VAL A 49 -2.87 0.73 -4.89
C VAL A 49 -1.47 0.25 -5.24
N MET A 50 -1.34 -0.62 -6.23
CA MET A 50 -0.04 -0.94 -6.82
C MET A 50 0.36 0.14 -7.81
N ASN A 51 1.42 0.88 -7.50
CA ASN A 51 1.98 1.94 -8.32
C ASN A 51 3.17 1.45 -9.14
N LYS A 52 3.44 2.08 -10.29
CA LYS A 52 4.53 1.73 -11.23
C LYS A 52 4.49 0.28 -11.72
N GLY A 53 3.29 -0.31 -11.79
CA GLY A 53 3.11 -1.58 -12.49
C GLY A 53 3.56 -1.44 -13.94
N LYS A 54 4.26 -2.45 -14.47
CA LYS A 54 4.53 -2.49 -15.90
C LYS A 54 3.20 -2.64 -16.64
N GLU A 55 3.02 -1.84 -17.67
CA GLU A 55 1.91 -2.03 -18.58
C GLU A 55 2.07 -3.41 -19.22
N VAL A 56 1.05 -4.25 -19.09
CA VAL A 56 1.00 -5.49 -19.86
C VAL A 56 0.71 -5.05 -21.28
N GLU A 57 1.71 -5.05 -22.17
CA GLU A 57 1.49 -4.83 -23.60
C GLU A 57 0.44 -5.84 -24.06
N ARG A 58 -0.80 -5.36 -24.22
CA ARG A 58 -1.86 -6.14 -24.84
C ARG A 58 -1.56 -6.09 -26.32
N SER A 59 -0.88 -7.12 -26.82
CA SER A 59 -0.70 -7.33 -28.26
C SER A 59 -2.08 -7.62 -28.86
N TYR A 60 -2.82 -6.57 -29.19
CA TYR A 60 -4.03 -6.66 -30.00
C TYR A 60 -3.60 -6.96 -31.43
N TYR A 61 -3.40 -8.23 -31.74
CA TYR A 61 -3.25 -8.69 -33.11
C TYR A 61 -4.58 -8.45 -33.83
N TYR A 62 -4.54 -7.59 -34.85
CA TYR A 62 -5.55 -7.47 -35.90
C TYR A 62 -5.12 -8.29 -37.10
#